data_AF-A0A9E1L0R6-F1
#
_entry.id   AF-A0A9E1L0R6-F1
#
_cell.length_a   1.000
_cell.length_b   1.000
_cell.length_c   1.000
_cell.angle_alpha   90.00
_cell.angle_beta   90.00
_cell.angle_gamma   90.00
#
_symmetry.space_group_name_H-M   'P 1'
#
loop_
_entity.id
_entity.type
_entity.pdbx_description
1 polymer ?
#
loop_
_entity_poly.entity_id
_entity_poly.type
_entity_poly.pdbx_seq_one_letter_code
_entity_poly.pdbx_strand_id
1 'polypeptide(L)'
;CEIYYLLIWATIGFAFGADTLPENLRDTFALIPYIALAASIFLIGWIAYFRGMILPNNKFKDRRIFHAFRNALPWHYGAFFLLRSPALLAAVIVYTTALNLFGVEASLLTLLPYLPVIFFAAAVPTPMRAAAITFWVLLFPDNEGQMAAFGFVQHNFFILFNAAIGLVFWRRAQRELFD
;
A
#
# COMPACT_ATOMS: atom_id res chain seq x y z
N CYS A 1 8.82 4.18 -2.51
CA CYS A 1 7.82 5.16 -2.02
C CYS A 1 6.54 4.50 -1.53
N GLU A 2 6.03 3.49 -2.25
CA GLU A 2 4.78 2.79 -1.88
C GLU A 2 4.81 2.16 -0.48
N ILE A 3 5.91 1.49 -0.09
CA ILE A 3 6.05 0.91 1.25
C ILE A 3 5.92 1.96 2.36
N TYR A 4 6.58 3.10 2.23
CA TYR A 4 6.50 4.19 3.20
C TYR A 4 5.10 4.82 3.26
N TYR A 5 4.46 4.97 2.11
CA TYR A 5 3.09 5.46 2.01
C TYR A 5 2.11 4.53 2.76
N LEU A 6 2.21 3.22 2.54
CA LEU A 6 1.37 2.23 3.21
C LEU A 6 1.67 2.17 4.71
N LEU A 7 2.95 2.25 5.13
CA LEU A 7 3.32 2.27 6.55
C LEU A 7 2.77 3.49 7.30
N ILE A 8 2.80 4.67 6.67
CA ILE A 8 2.21 5.89 7.24
C ILE A 8 0.71 5.70 7.42
N TRP A 9 0.00 5.25 6.37
CA TRP A 9 -1.45 5.02 6.47
C TRP A 9 -1.82 3.89 7.43
N ALA A 10 -1.00 2.85 7.54
CA ALA A 10 -1.19 1.78 8.53
C ALA A 10 -1.03 2.30 9.96
N THR A 11 -0.06 3.19 10.19
CA THR A 11 0.19 3.82 11.49
C THR A 11 -0.94 4.78 11.86
N ILE A 12 -1.41 5.60 10.91
CA ILE A 12 -2.58 6.46 11.07
C ILE A 12 -3.81 5.61 11.37
N GLY A 13 -4.05 4.56 10.58
CA GLY A 13 -5.16 3.64 10.77
C GLY A 13 -5.14 2.95 12.13
N PHE A 14 -3.97 2.55 12.61
CA PHE A 14 -3.81 2.00 13.95
C PHE A 14 -4.11 3.05 15.02
N ALA A 15 -3.60 4.28 14.89
CA ALA A 15 -3.83 5.34 15.86
C ALA A 15 -5.33 5.71 16.03
N PHE A 16 -6.12 5.61 14.96
CA PHE A 16 -7.56 5.92 15.00
C PHE A 16 -8.46 4.69 15.18
N GLY A 17 -8.00 3.49 14.81
CA GLY A 17 -8.79 2.26 14.76
C GLY A 17 -8.38 1.20 15.77
N ALA A 18 -7.36 1.43 16.61
CA ALA A 18 -6.82 0.44 17.56
C ALA A 18 -7.89 -0.17 18.48
N ASP A 19 -8.87 0.63 18.90
CA ASP A 19 -9.93 0.17 19.82
C ASP A 19 -10.94 -0.76 19.14
N THR A 20 -10.97 -0.78 17.81
CA THR A 20 -11.87 -1.65 17.01
C THR A 20 -11.22 -2.98 16.62
N LEU A 21 -9.93 -3.16 16.94
CA LEU A 21 -9.17 -4.35 16.58
C LEU A 21 -9.32 -5.45 17.65
N PRO A 22 -9.43 -6.72 17.24
CA PRO A 22 -9.32 -7.85 18.15
C PRO A 22 -7.99 -7.82 18.93
N GLU A 23 -7.98 -8.24 20.19
CA GLU A 23 -6.81 -8.13 21.09
C GLU A 23 -5.55 -8.79 20.50
N ASN A 24 -5.70 -9.96 19.89
CA ASN A 24 -4.62 -10.70 19.23
C ASN A 24 -4.02 -9.96 18.02
N LEU A 25 -4.83 -9.24 17.26
CA LEU A 25 -4.34 -8.42 16.15
C LEU A 25 -3.76 -7.09 16.64
N ARG A 26 -4.33 -6.50 17.69
CA ARG A 26 -3.88 -5.21 18.24
C ARG A 26 -2.41 -5.25 18.62
N ASP A 27 -1.96 -6.32 19.29
CA ASP A 27 -0.54 -6.46 19.69
C ASP A 27 0.39 -6.54 18.47
N THR A 28 -0.05 -7.21 17.40
CA THR A 28 0.71 -7.29 16.14
C THR A 28 0.76 -5.94 15.43
N PHE A 29 -0.38 -5.24 15.36
CA PHE A 29 -0.48 -3.93 14.72
C PHE A 29 0.23 -2.84 15.53
N ALA A 30 0.39 -3.00 16.84
CA ALA A 30 1.17 -2.09 17.69
C ALA A 30 2.65 -2.03 17.30
N LEU A 31 3.17 -3.01 16.55
CA LEU A 31 4.53 -2.99 16.01
C LEU A 31 4.66 -2.06 14.79
N ILE A 32 3.57 -1.77 14.07
CA ILE A 32 3.58 -0.99 12.83
C ILE A 32 4.16 0.42 13.05
N PRO A 33 3.76 1.20 14.08
CA PRO A 33 4.35 2.50 14.35
C PRO A 33 5.87 2.44 14.60
N TYR A 34 6.36 1.42 15.30
CA TYR A 34 7.80 1.24 15.55
C TYR A 34 8.57 0.90 14.27
N ILE A 35 8.01 0.03 13.42
CA ILE A 35 8.57 -0.29 12.10
C ILE A 35 8.58 0.97 11.22
N ALA A 36 7.48 1.73 11.21
CA ALA A 36 7.38 2.98 10.47
C ALA A 36 8.41 4.02 10.94
N LEU A 37 8.66 4.11 12.25
CA LEU A 37 9.69 4.99 12.82
C LEU A 37 11.10 4.56 12.40
N ALA A 38 11.43 3.27 12.54
CA ALA A 38 12.72 2.74 12.11
C ALA A 38 12.97 2.95 10.61
N ALA A 39 11.95 2.68 9.78
CA ALA A 39 11.99 2.93 8.34
C ALA A 39 12.16 4.42 8.03
N SER A 40 11.48 5.31 8.77
CA SER A 40 11.59 6.75 8.59
C SER A 40 12.99 7.27 8.93
N ILE A 41 13.60 6.79 10.02
CA ILE A 41 14.99 7.12 10.38
C ILE A 41 15.94 6.66 9.26
N PHE A 42 15.76 5.44 8.77
CA PHE A 42 16.55 4.93 7.65
C PHE A 42 16.38 5.80 6.40
N LEU A 43 15.16 6.18 6.04
CA LEU A 43 14.89 7.02 4.88
C LEU A 43 15.51 8.41 5.01
N ILE A 44 15.42 9.03 6.19
CA ILE A 44 16.03 10.34 6.46
C ILE A 44 17.55 10.24 6.34
N GLY A 45 18.17 9.22 6.94
CA GLY A 45 19.61 8.97 6.82
C GLY A 45 20.04 8.71 5.39
N TRP A 46 19.25 7.95 4.63
CA TRP A 46 19.48 7.66 3.21
C TRP A 46 19.42 8.94 2.37
N ILE A 47 18.37 9.75 2.52
CA ILE A 47 18.25 11.04 1.82
C ILE A 47 19.39 11.98 2.21
N ALA A 48 19.77 12.06 3.49
CA ALA A 48 20.86 12.92 3.96
C ALA A 48 22.23 12.50 3.39
N TYR A 49 22.48 11.20 3.28
CA TYR A 49 23.66 10.64 2.61
C TYR A 49 23.70 10.99 1.11
N PHE A 50 22.60 10.74 0.38
CA PHE A 50 22.54 11.04 -1.06
C PHE A 50 22.52 12.54 -1.39
N ARG A 51 22.01 13.38 -0.49
CA ARG A 51 22.13 14.86 -0.60
C ARG A 51 23.53 15.37 -0.27
N GLY A 52 24.41 14.56 0.32
CA GLY A 52 25.79 14.94 0.64
C GLY A 52 25.96 15.71 1.94
N MET A 53 24.96 15.70 2.82
CA MET A 53 25.08 16.26 4.18
C MET A 53 25.91 15.33 5.09
N ILE A 54 25.92 14.02 4.78
CA ILE A 54 26.70 13.00 5.47
C ILE A 54 27.71 12.42 4.46
N LEU A 55 29.01 12.48 4.77
CA LEU A 55 30.15 12.09 3.91
C LEU A 55 30.19 12.80 2.52
N PRO A 56 30.49 14.12 2.48
CA PRO A 56 30.50 14.90 1.24
C PRO A 56 31.54 14.44 0.19
N ASN A 57 32.58 13.69 0.59
CA ASN A 57 33.72 13.34 -0.27
C ASN A 57 33.69 11.91 -0.85
N ASN A 58 32.54 11.20 -0.76
CA ASN A 58 32.45 9.81 -1.19
C ASN A 58 32.10 9.66 -2.69
N LYS A 59 33.05 9.15 -3.49
CA LYS A 59 32.90 8.92 -4.95
C LYS A 59 31.85 7.86 -5.33
N PHE A 60 31.35 7.08 -4.36
CA PHE A 60 30.25 6.12 -4.60
C PHE A 60 28.92 6.80 -4.95
N LYS A 61 28.70 8.04 -4.50
CA LYS A 61 27.46 8.82 -4.73
C LYS A 61 27.29 9.29 -6.17
N ASP A 62 28.39 9.39 -6.93
CA ASP A 62 28.42 9.97 -8.28
C ASP A 62 28.18 8.96 -9.40
N ARG A 63 27.93 7.69 -9.07
CA ARG A 63 27.61 6.68 -10.09
C ARG A 63 26.22 6.95 -10.69
N ARG A 64 26.09 6.81 -12.02
CA ARG A 64 24.84 7.02 -12.78
C ARG A 64 23.61 6.34 -12.20
N ILE A 65 23.77 5.18 -11.55
CA ILE A 65 22.69 4.41 -10.93
C ILE A 65 22.00 5.20 -9.79
N PHE A 66 22.72 6.09 -9.13
CA PHE A 66 22.22 6.89 -8.01
C PHE A 66 21.73 8.29 -8.40
N HIS A 67 21.73 8.62 -9.69
CA HIS A 67 21.32 9.93 -10.19
C HIS A 67 19.86 10.28 -9.82
N ALA A 68 18.95 9.30 -9.91
CA ALA A 68 17.55 9.47 -9.53
C ALA A 68 17.38 9.74 -8.03
N PHE A 69 18.19 9.11 -7.17
CA PHE A 69 18.17 9.32 -5.72
C PHE A 69 18.77 10.67 -5.31
N ARG A 70 19.72 11.20 -6.09
CA ARG A 70 20.31 12.52 -5.87
C ARG A 70 19.33 13.67 -6.19
N ASN A 71 18.49 13.47 -7.20
CA ASN A 71 17.50 14.47 -7.64
C ASN A 71 16.15 14.36 -6.88
N ALA A 72 15.98 13.34 -6.04
CA ALA A 72 14.75 13.14 -5.28
C ALA A 72 14.66 14.17 -4.13
N LEU A 73 14.07 15.33 -4.41
CA LEU A 73 13.70 16.29 -3.38
C LEU A 73 12.67 15.70 -2.40
N PRO A 74 12.71 16.08 -1.10
CA PRO A 74 11.68 15.73 -0.12
C PRO A 74 10.25 16.03 -0.59
N TRP A 75 10.09 17.08 -1.41
CA TRP A 75 8.83 17.45 -2.03
C TRP A 75 8.23 16.34 -2.91
N HIS A 76 9.05 15.56 -3.64
CA HIS A 76 8.54 14.48 -4.49
C HIS A 76 7.91 13.35 -3.67
N TYR A 77 8.43 13.09 -2.46
CA TYR A 77 7.83 12.13 -1.54
C TYR A 77 6.49 12.63 -0.98
N GLY A 78 6.41 13.92 -0.61
CA GLY A 78 5.18 14.56 -0.17
C GLY A 78 4.11 14.63 -1.26
N ALA A 79 4.48 15.03 -2.48
CA ALA A 79 3.57 15.07 -3.63
C ALA A 79 3.04 13.67 -3.99
N PHE A 80 3.89 12.64 -3.97
CA PHE A 80 3.45 11.26 -4.16
C PHE A 80 2.44 10.82 -3.08
N PHE A 81 2.73 11.14 -1.81
CA PHE A 81 1.83 10.85 -0.70
C PHE A 81 0.46 11.53 -0.90
N LEU A 82 0.44 12.83 -1.20
CA LEU A 82 -0.81 13.58 -1.40
C LEU A 82 -1.62 13.10 -2.60
N LEU A 83 -0.97 12.72 -3.70
CA LEU A 83 -1.66 12.22 -4.89
C LEU A 83 -2.24 10.81 -4.69
N ARG A 84 -1.56 9.95 -3.92
CA ARG A 84 -2.01 8.58 -3.66
C ARG A 84 -3.02 8.49 -2.52
N SER A 85 -2.93 9.35 -1.50
CA SER A 85 -3.80 9.35 -0.32
C SER A 85 -5.30 9.29 -0.63
N PRO A 86 -5.85 10.09 -1.57
CA PRO A 86 -7.26 10.00 -1.97
C PRO A 86 -7.66 8.62 -2.47
N ALA A 87 -6.77 7.92 -3.19
CA ALA A 87 -7.07 6.60 -3.73
C ALA A 87 -7.22 5.55 -2.63
N LEU A 88 -6.42 5.61 -1.57
CA LEU A 88 -6.55 4.70 -0.42
C LEU A 88 -7.79 5.01 0.41
N LEU A 89 -8.12 6.29 0.62
CA LEU A 89 -9.36 6.65 1.31
C LEU A 89 -10.59 6.23 0.52
N ALA A 90 -10.58 6.41 -0.81
CA ALA A 90 -11.62 5.89 -1.69
C ALA A 90 -11.70 4.36 -1.61
N ALA A 91 -10.55 3.68 -1.53
CA ALA A 91 -10.52 2.25 -1.31
C ALA A 91 -11.18 1.88 0.02
N VAL A 92 -10.88 2.54 1.13
CA VAL A 92 -11.55 2.28 2.43
C VAL A 92 -13.07 2.29 2.27
N ILE A 93 -13.63 3.31 1.61
CA ILE A 93 -15.08 3.41 1.38
C ILE A 93 -15.61 2.25 0.51
N VAL A 94 -14.96 1.97 -0.62
CA VAL A 94 -15.39 0.91 -1.54
C VAL A 94 -15.30 -0.46 -0.89
N TYR A 95 -14.20 -0.76 -0.21
CA TYR A 95 -13.98 -2.04 0.46
C TYR A 95 -14.93 -2.22 1.64
N THR A 96 -15.19 -1.18 2.45
CA THR A 96 -16.20 -1.25 3.50
C THR A 96 -17.59 -1.56 2.93
N THR A 97 -17.97 -0.88 1.85
CA THR A 97 -19.27 -1.11 1.21
C THR A 97 -19.35 -2.54 0.66
N ALA A 98 -18.30 -3.00 0.00
CA ALA A 98 -18.24 -4.33 -0.58
C ALA A 98 -18.27 -5.43 0.49
N LEU A 99 -17.56 -5.27 1.61
CA LEU A 99 -17.57 -6.24 2.71
C LEU A 99 -18.96 -6.35 3.35
N ASN A 100 -19.63 -5.22 3.58
CA ASN A 100 -21.00 -5.22 4.08
C ASN A 100 -21.99 -5.90 3.11
N LEU A 101 -21.78 -5.77 1.78
CA LEU A 101 -22.57 -6.50 0.78
C LEU A 101 -22.35 -8.02 0.80
N PHE A 102 -21.16 -8.46 1.22
CA PHE A 102 -20.85 -9.88 1.42
C PHE A 102 -21.33 -10.42 2.78
N GLY A 103 -21.98 -9.58 3.60
CA GLY A 103 -22.50 -9.96 4.92
C GLY A 103 -21.52 -9.80 6.06
N VAL A 104 -20.40 -9.09 5.85
CA VAL A 104 -19.34 -8.90 6.85
C VAL A 104 -19.48 -7.50 7.43
N GLU A 105 -19.84 -7.41 8.71
CA GLU A 105 -19.94 -6.14 9.42
C GLU A 105 -18.54 -5.53 9.64
N ALA A 106 -18.13 -4.66 8.72
CA ALA A 106 -16.87 -3.93 8.80
C ALA A 106 -17.13 -2.42 8.84
N SER A 107 -16.48 -1.73 9.77
CA SER A 107 -16.53 -0.28 9.85
C SER A 107 -15.39 0.36 9.04
N LEU A 108 -15.56 1.63 8.65
CA LEU A 108 -14.49 2.42 7.99
C LEU A 108 -13.23 2.49 8.87
N LEU A 109 -13.42 2.61 10.19
CA LEU A 109 -12.33 2.70 11.18
C LEU A 109 -11.55 1.39 11.30
N THR A 110 -12.24 0.25 11.22
CA THR A 110 -11.62 -1.08 11.26
C THR A 110 -10.81 -1.37 10.01
N LEU A 111 -11.27 -0.90 8.84
CA LEU A 111 -10.58 -1.13 7.56
C LEU A 111 -9.39 -0.21 7.31
N LEU A 112 -9.35 0.95 7.97
CA LEU A 112 -8.28 1.92 7.84
C LEU A 112 -6.89 1.34 8.19
N PRO A 113 -6.68 0.59 9.29
CA PRO A 113 -5.42 -0.10 9.54
C PRO A 113 -5.21 -1.34 8.65
N TYR A 114 -6.28 -2.07 8.30
CA TYR A 114 -6.18 -3.35 7.57
C TYR A 114 -5.76 -3.18 6.11
N LEU A 115 -6.39 -2.24 5.39
CA LEU A 115 -6.15 -2.09 3.95
C LEU A 115 -4.69 -1.79 3.58
N PRO A 116 -3.98 -0.89 4.28
CA PRO A 116 -2.56 -0.68 4.02
C PRO A 116 -1.72 -1.95 4.14
N VAL A 117 -2.02 -2.82 5.11
CA VAL A 117 -1.32 -4.09 5.34
C VAL A 117 -1.66 -5.10 4.23
N ILE A 118 -2.94 -5.19 3.84
CA ILE A 118 -3.39 -6.04 2.73
C ILE A 118 -2.76 -5.60 1.40
N PHE A 119 -2.73 -4.30 1.13
CA PHE A 119 -2.08 -3.75 -0.07
C PHE A 119 -0.57 -3.94 -0.05
N PHE A 120 0.04 -3.88 1.12
CA PHE A 120 1.44 -4.24 1.26
C PHE A 120 1.66 -5.72 0.90
N ALA A 121 0.84 -6.64 1.43
CA ALA A 121 0.89 -8.05 1.06
C ALA A 121 0.65 -8.28 -0.45
N ALA A 122 -0.21 -7.48 -1.08
CA ALA A 122 -0.45 -7.52 -2.53
C ALA A 122 0.76 -7.04 -3.36
N ALA A 123 1.60 -6.17 -2.80
CA ALA A 123 2.82 -5.68 -3.44
C ALA A 123 4.01 -6.64 -3.27
N VAL A 124 3.95 -7.59 -2.32
CA VAL A 124 4.98 -8.63 -2.16
C VAL A 124 4.91 -9.60 -3.35
N PRO A 125 6.06 -9.92 -3.99
CA PRO A 125 6.10 -10.83 -5.13
C PRO A 125 5.82 -12.27 -4.69
N THR A 126 4.54 -12.61 -4.55
CA THR A 126 4.06 -13.96 -4.27
C THR A 126 3.31 -14.53 -5.47
N PRO A 127 3.35 -15.86 -5.69
CA PRO A 127 2.54 -16.50 -6.73
C PRO A 127 1.06 -16.09 -6.59
N MET A 128 0.44 -15.65 -7.68
CA MET A 128 -0.97 -15.21 -7.76
C MET A 128 -1.40 -14.06 -6.83
N ARG A 129 -0.47 -13.30 -6.22
CA ARG A 129 -0.80 -12.38 -5.11
C ARG A 129 -1.53 -13.11 -3.97
N ALA A 130 -1.25 -14.40 -3.78
CA ALA A 130 -1.89 -15.25 -2.78
C ALA A 130 -1.79 -14.64 -1.38
N ALA A 131 -0.70 -13.90 -1.09
CA ALA A 131 -0.54 -13.19 0.18
C ALA A 131 -1.70 -12.23 0.46
N ALA A 132 -2.17 -11.45 -0.51
CA ALA A 132 -3.29 -10.54 -0.25
C ALA A 132 -4.59 -11.29 0.08
N ILE A 133 -4.84 -12.41 -0.59
CA ILE A 133 -6.04 -13.24 -0.38
C ILE A 133 -5.98 -13.91 1.00
N THR A 134 -4.82 -14.41 1.42
CA THR A 134 -4.67 -15.01 2.75
C THR A 134 -4.79 -13.98 3.86
N PHE A 135 -4.32 -12.74 3.65
CA PHE A 135 -4.47 -11.67 4.63
C PHE A 135 -5.95 -11.31 4.89
N TRP A 136 -6.84 -11.40 3.89
CA TRP A 136 -8.28 -11.22 4.14
C TRP A 136 -8.83 -12.26 5.11
N VAL A 137 -8.45 -13.53 4.94
CA VAL A 137 -8.87 -14.62 5.83
C VAL A 137 -8.26 -14.47 7.23
N LEU A 138 -6.97 -14.13 7.31
CA LEU A 138 -6.25 -13.96 8.59
C LEU A 138 -6.74 -12.78 9.41
N LEU A 139 -7.13 -11.67 8.76
CA LEU A 139 -7.57 -10.46 9.44
C LEU A 139 -9.04 -10.53 9.88
N PHE A 140 -9.82 -11.47 9.35
CA PHE A 140 -11.24 -11.69 9.66
C PHE A 140 -11.51 -13.19 9.95
N PRO A 141 -11.01 -13.72 11.08
CA PRO A 141 -11.05 -15.15 11.39
C PRO A 141 -12.47 -15.71 11.54
N ASP A 142 -13.46 -14.90 11.90
CA ASP A 142 -14.84 -15.38 12.05
C ASP A 142 -15.59 -15.51 10.70
N ASN A 143 -15.00 -14.99 9.61
CA ASN A 143 -15.63 -14.91 8.29
C ASN A 143 -14.80 -15.56 7.17
N GLU A 144 -14.01 -16.59 7.49
CA GLU A 144 -13.02 -17.18 6.56
C GLU A 144 -13.59 -17.52 5.18
N GLY A 145 -14.77 -18.15 5.14
CA GLY A 145 -15.42 -18.55 3.88
C GLY A 145 -15.87 -17.34 3.03
N GLN A 146 -16.43 -16.31 3.67
CA GLN A 146 -16.84 -15.08 3.00
C GLN A 146 -15.60 -14.30 2.52
N MET A 147 -14.52 -14.27 3.30
CA MET A 147 -13.25 -13.62 2.94
C MET A 147 -12.55 -14.31 1.78
N ALA A 148 -12.57 -15.64 1.73
CA ALA A 148 -12.00 -16.38 0.61
C ALA A 148 -12.77 -16.09 -0.68
N ALA A 149 -14.11 -16.08 -0.63
CA ALA A 149 -14.96 -15.71 -1.76
C ALA A 149 -14.75 -14.25 -2.18
N PHE A 150 -14.70 -13.33 -1.21
CA PHE A 150 -14.45 -11.91 -1.44
C PHE A 150 -13.08 -11.69 -2.10
N GLY A 151 -12.01 -12.27 -1.56
CA GLY A 151 -10.66 -12.18 -2.12
C GLY A 151 -10.57 -12.74 -3.54
N PHE A 152 -11.26 -13.85 -3.82
CA PHE A 152 -11.37 -14.42 -5.17
C PHE A 152 -12.10 -13.46 -6.13
N VAL A 153 -13.27 -12.95 -5.76
CA VAL A 153 -14.05 -12.01 -6.59
C VAL A 153 -13.26 -10.73 -6.83
N GLN A 154 -12.64 -10.16 -5.79
CA GLN A 154 -11.81 -8.96 -5.87
C GLN A 154 -10.65 -9.14 -6.86
N HIS A 155 -9.94 -10.27 -6.78
CA HIS A 155 -8.81 -10.55 -7.68
C HIS A 155 -9.26 -10.62 -9.14
N ASN A 156 -10.33 -11.37 -9.42
CA ASN A 156 -10.88 -11.50 -10.77
C ASN A 156 -11.43 -10.17 -11.28
N PHE A 157 -12.12 -9.41 -10.43
CA PHE A 157 -12.62 -8.09 -10.77
C PHE A 157 -11.49 -7.15 -11.17
N PHE A 158 -10.39 -7.13 -10.41
CA PHE A 158 -9.22 -6.32 -10.74
C PHE A 158 -8.64 -6.69 -12.11
N ILE A 159 -8.50 -7.99 -12.41
CA ILE A 159 -7.99 -8.45 -13.70
C ILE A 159 -8.93 -8.04 -14.84
N LEU A 160 -10.23 -8.31 -14.70
CA LEU A 160 -11.24 -8.04 -15.72
C LEU A 160 -11.37 -6.55 -16.03
N PHE A 161 -11.43 -5.69 -15.02
CA PHE A 161 -11.56 -4.25 -15.23
C PHE A 161 -10.30 -3.64 -15.83
N ASN A 162 -9.11 -4.07 -15.42
CA ASN A 162 -7.88 -3.61 -16.05
C ASN A 162 -7.79 -4.06 -17.52
N ALA A 163 -8.22 -5.28 -17.83
CA ALA A 163 -8.29 -5.76 -19.20
C ALA A 163 -9.32 -4.97 -20.04
N ALA A 164 -10.51 -4.69 -19.49
CA ALA A 164 -11.55 -3.92 -20.15
C ALA A 164 -11.11 -2.48 -20.43
N ILE A 165 -10.54 -1.80 -19.43
CA ILE A 165 -9.95 -0.46 -19.59
C ILE A 165 -8.84 -0.51 -20.64
N GLY A 166 -7.95 -1.51 -20.56
CA GLY A 166 -6.91 -1.73 -21.55
C GLY A 166 -7.44 -1.87 -22.99
N LEU A 167 -8.55 -2.58 -23.17
CA LEU A 167 -9.20 -2.76 -24.47
C LEU A 167 -9.81 -1.47 -25.01
N VAL A 168 -10.38 -0.63 -24.14
CA VAL A 168 -10.89 0.71 -24.51
C VAL A 168 -9.76 1.60 -25.01
N PHE A 169 -8.62 1.60 -24.33
CA PHE A 169 -7.47 2.44 -24.70
C PHE A 169 -6.54 1.81 -25.75
N TRP A 170 -6.74 0.53 -26.10
CA TRP A 170 -5.89 -0.21 -27.04
C TRP A 170 -5.71 0.53 -28.36
N ARG A 171 -6.81 1.03 -28.94
CA ARG A 171 -6.77 1.76 -30.21
C ARG A 171 -5.94 3.04 -30.15
N ARG A 172 -5.96 3.73 -29.00
CA ARG A 172 -5.18 4.96 -28.80
C ARG A 172 -3.70 4.63 -28.60
N ALA A 173 -3.40 3.64 -27.76
CA ALA A 173 -2.05 3.18 -27.52
C ALA A 173 -1.37 2.67 -28.80
N GLN A 174 -2.12 1.97 -29.66
CA GLN A 174 -1.60 1.50 -30.94
C GLN A 174 -1.23 2.67 -31.88
N ARG A 175 -2.02 3.74 -31.93
CA ARG A 175 -1.66 4.92 -32.76
C ARG A 175 -0.42 5.62 -32.23
N GLU A 176 -0.34 5.88 -30.93
CA GLU A 176 0.79 6.59 -30.31
C GLU A 176 2.13 5.80 -30.35
N LEU A 177 2.11 4.49 -30.62
CA LEU A 177 3.31 3.65 -30.70
C LEU A 177 3.82 3.42 -32.13
N PHE A 178 2.95 3.50 -33.14
CA PHE A 178 3.29 3.17 -34.53
C PHE A 178 3.23 4.38 -35.48
N ASP A 179 2.67 5.51 -35.04
CA ASP A 179 2.80 6.83 -35.68
C ASP A 179 3.88 7.66 -34.95
#